data_AF-V9GH72-F1
#
_entry.id   AF-V9GH72-F1
#
_cell.length_a   1.000
_cell.length_b   1.000
_cell.length_c   1.000
_cell.angle_alpha   90.00
_cell.angle_beta   90.00
_cell.angle_gamma   90.00
#
_symmetry.space_group_name_H-M   'P 1'
#
loop_
_entity.id
_entity.type
_entity.pdbx_description
1 polymer ?
#
loop_
_entity_poly.entity_id
_entity_poly.type
_entity_poly.pdbx_seq_one_letter_code
_entity_poly.pdbx_strand_id
1 'polypeptide(L)'
;MIWFGFGMLPKVIVITLVCFFPVAVAALDGLARTDRTMMNYMQMTGATSWQIFSKLELPHALPSIFSGLRIAATYSVMGAVIGEWIGSDRGIGYYMLLQKSGYRTDRVFVAILVIVLLSLLMVALITWLEKKLIRWNQKA
;
A
#
# COMPACT_ATOMS: atom_id res chain seq x y z
N MET A 1 17.19 -19.83 9.15
CA MET A 1 17.70 -20.86 8.23
C MET A 1 16.79 -22.08 8.04
N ILE A 2 15.67 -22.25 8.79
CA ILE A 2 15.03 -23.59 8.89
C ILE A 2 13.68 -23.71 8.15
N TRP A 3 13.04 -22.64 7.68
CA TRP A 3 11.70 -22.77 7.07
C TRP A 3 11.51 -22.26 5.62
N PHE A 4 12.19 -21.20 5.14
CA PHE A 4 11.86 -20.63 3.81
C PHE A 4 13.02 -20.26 2.88
N GLY A 5 14.28 -20.55 3.23
CA GLY A 5 15.44 -20.30 2.36
C GLY A 5 15.68 -18.82 2.00
N PHE A 6 16.81 -18.54 1.35
CA PHE A 6 17.17 -17.21 0.81
C PHE A 6 16.46 -16.94 -0.54
N GLY A 7 15.14 -17.12 -0.58
CA GLY A 7 14.33 -17.00 -1.80
C GLY A 7 13.55 -15.69 -1.89
N MET A 8 12.94 -15.44 -3.06
CA MET A 8 12.00 -14.32 -3.29
C MET A 8 10.74 -14.43 -2.42
N LEU A 9 10.31 -15.66 -2.10
CA LEU A 9 9.08 -15.98 -1.36
C LEU A 9 9.01 -15.39 0.07
N PRO A 10 9.96 -15.64 0.99
CA PRO A 10 9.87 -15.07 2.33
C PRO A 10 9.86 -13.54 2.36
N LYS A 11 10.48 -12.88 1.37
CA LYS A 11 10.44 -11.42 1.25
C LYS A 11 9.03 -10.93 0.95
N VAL A 12 8.38 -11.54 -0.05
CA VAL A 12 7.00 -11.19 -0.43
C VAL A 12 6.04 -11.43 0.73
N ILE A 13 6.23 -12.49 1.52
CA ILE A 13 5.41 -12.77 2.71
C ILE A 13 5.54 -11.65 3.75
N VAL A 14 6.76 -11.26 4.12
CA VAL A 14 6.99 -10.19 5.09
C VAL A 14 6.40 -8.86 4.59
N ILE A 15 6.61 -8.53 3.31
CA ILE A 15 6.06 -7.33 2.68
C ILE A 15 4.53 -7.36 2.73
N THR A 16 3.92 -8.50 2.41
CA THR A 16 2.46 -8.68 2.42
C THR A 16 1.91 -8.48 3.83
N LEU A 17 2.54 -9.06 4.86
CA LEU A 17 2.14 -8.86 6.26
C LEU A 17 2.22 -7.38 6.68
N VAL A 18 3.30 -6.69 6.32
CA VAL A 18 3.47 -5.26 6.63
C VAL A 18 2.44 -4.40 5.89
N CYS A 19 2.08 -4.75 4.66
CA CYS A 19 1.08 -4.03 3.88
C CYS A 19 -0.37 -4.34 4.31
N PHE A 20 -0.63 -5.53 4.83
CA PHE A 20 -1.97 -5.97 5.21
C PHE A 20 -2.56 -5.11 6.33
N PHE A 21 -1.77 -4.81 7.37
CA PHE A 21 -2.21 -3.99 8.51
C PHE A 21 -2.72 -2.60 8.13
N PRO A 22 -1.95 -1.74 7.44
CA PRO A 22 -2.41 -0.41 7.08
C PRO A 22 -3.61 -0.42 6.13
N VAL A 23 -3.70 -1.41 5.22
CA VAL A 23 -4.88 -1.58 4.36
C VAL A 23 -6.11 -1.96 5.18
N ALA A 24 -5.98 -2.92 6.10
CA ALA A 24 -7.07 -3.36 6.96
C ALA A 24 -7.55 -2.24 7.90
N VAL A 25 -6.62 -1.51 8.54
CA VAL A 25 -6.95 -0.38 9.42
C VAL A 25 -7.68 0.71 8.63
N ALA A 26 -7.19 1.08 7.45
CA ALA A 26 -7.84 2.11 6.65
C ALA A 26 -9.21 1.67 6.11
N ALA A 27 -9.39 0.37 5.83
CA ALA A 27 -10.69 -0.18 5.47
C ALA A 27 -11.69 -0.09 6.64
N LEU A 28 -11.26 -0.43 7.86
CA LEU A 28 -12.07 -0.31 9.06
C LEU A 28 -12.42 1.16 9.37
N ASP A 29 -11.45 2.07 9.26
CA ASP A 29 -11.67 3.52 9.45
C ASP A 29 -12.65 4.06 8.40
N GLY A 30 -12.56 3.57 7.16
CA GLY A 30 -13.46 3.92 6.06
C GLY A 30 -14.90 3.50 6.30
N LEU A 31 -15.09 2.29 6.81
CA LEU A 31 -16.41 1.77 7.15
C LEU A 31 -17.01 2.50 8.36
N ALA A 32 -16.17 2.79 9.37
CA ALA A 32 -16.58 3.51 10.59
C ALA A 32 -16.95 4.98 10.33
N ARG A 33 -16.40 5.60 9.28
CA ARG A 33 -16.73 6.98 8.86
C ARG A 33 -18.03 7.11 8.07
N THR A 34 -18.77 6.01 7.84
CA THR A 34 -20.06 6.09 7.14
C THR A 34 -21.05 6.95 7.91
N ASP A 35 -21.62 7.95 7.24
CA ASP A 35 -22.48 8.95 7.88
C ASP A 35 -23.75 8.29 8.44
N ARG A 36 -23.91 8.35 9.78
CA ARG A 36 -25.06 7.78 10.49
C ARG A 36 -26.39 8.38 10.03
N THR A 37 -26.38 9.61 9.53
CA THR A 37 -27.58 10.29 8.99
C THR A 37 -28.04 9.59 7.73
N MET A 38 -27.12 9.31 6.80
CA MET A 38 -27.40 8.63 5.53
C MET A 38 -27.87 7.17 5.76
N MET A 39 -27.31 6.52 6.79
CA MET A 39 -27.73 5.20 7.26
C MET A 39 -29.19 5.22 7.75
N ASN A 40 -29.55 6.20 8.60
CA ASN A 40 -30.91 6.36 9.12
C ASN A 40 -31.93 6.63 8.01
N TYR A 41 -31.58 7.45 7.00
CA TYR A 41 -32.46 7.68 5.83
C TYR A 41 -32.73 6.41 5.04
N MET A 42 -31.71 5.56 4.85
CA MET A 42 -31.88 4.28 4.15
C MET A 42 -32.72 3.28 4.96
N GLN A 43 -32.58 3.27 6.29
CA GLN A 43 -33.41 2.44 7.16
C GLN A 43 -34.88 2.90 7.14
N MET A 44 -35.14 4.22 7.14
CA MET A 44 -36.48 4.78 7.04
C MET A 44 -37.17 4.49 5.70
N THR A 45 -36.40 4.32 4.63
CA THR A 45 -36.91 3.95 3.29
C THR A 45 -37.07 2.44 3.09
N GLY A 46 -36.81 1.63 4.12
CA GLY A 46 -36.95 0.17 4.06
C GLY A 46 -35.82 -0.56 3.34
N ALA A 47 -34.64 0.06 3.19
CA ALA A 47 -33.50 -0.58 2.55
C ALA A 47 -33.01 -1.79 3.36
N THR A 48 -32.72 -2.88 2.67
CA THR A 48 -32.17 -4.10 3.29
C THR A 48 -30.70 -3.89 3.66
N SER A 49 -30.18 -4.56 4.70
CA SER A 49 -28.77 -4.45 5.14
C SER A 49 -27.76 -4.66 4.01
N TRP A 50 -28.06 -5.51 3.02
CA TRP A 50 -27.23 -5.71 1.83
C TRP A 50 -27.18 -4.50 0.89
N GLN A 51 -28.29 -3.77 0.75
CA GLN A 51 -28.34 -2.54 -0.05
C GLN A 51 -27.58 -1.41 0.65
N ILE A 52 -27.68 -1.31 1.97
CA ILE A 52 -26.92 -0.38 2.79
C ILE A 52 -25.41 -0.65 2.63
N PHE A 53 -25.00 -1.90 2.79
CA PHE A 53 -23.58 -2.27 2.67
C PHE A 53 -23.01 -1.96 1.27
N SER A 54 -23.72 -2.34 0.21
CA SER A 54 -23.21 -2.21 -1.16
C SER A 54 -23.33 -0.79 -1.74
N LYS A 55 -24.39 -0.04 -1.40
CA LYS A 55 -24.63 1.32 -1.95
C LYS A 55 -24.21 2.46 -1.05
N LEU A 56 -24.05 2.25 0.25
CA LEU A 56 -23.66 3.30 1.19
C LEU A 56 -22.25 3.07 1.73
N GLU A 57 -22.02 1.95 2.41
CA GLU A 57 -20.76 1.69 3.12
C GLU A 57 -19.60 1.45 2.14
N LEU A 58 -19.79 0.63 1.11
CA LEU A 58 -18.75 0.36 0.10
C LEU A 58 -18.23 1.63 -0.60
N PRO A 59 -19.08 2.51 -1.17
CA PRO A 59 -18.61 3.73 -1.82
C PRO A 59 -18.02 4.76 -0.86
N HIS A 60 -18.49 4.83 0.39
CA HIS A 60 -17.89 5.71 1.41
C HIS A 60 -16.55 5.18 1.92
N ALA A 61 -16.37 3.86 2.01
CA ALA A 61 -15.13 3.24 2.48
C ALA A 61 -14.04 3.20 1.41
N LEU A 62 -14.39 3.16 0.11
CA LEU A 62 -13.44 3.19 -1.01
C LEU A 62 -12.32 4.24 -0.87
N PRO A 63 -12.60 5.55 -0.62
CA PRO A 63 -11.54 6.55 -0.45
C PRO A 63 -10.60 6.26 0.72
N SER A 64 -11.11 5.74 1.83
CA SER A 64 -10.28 5.36 2.97
C SER A 64 -9.42 4.14 2.65
N ILE A 65 -9.97 3.14 1.97
CA ILE A 65 -9.22 1.96 1.49
C ILE A 65 -8.07 2.39 0.58
N PHE A 66 -8.30 3.34 -0.34
CA PHE A 66 -7.25 3.88 -1.21
C PHE A 66 -6.16 4.64 -0.43
N SER A 67 -6.53 5.39 0.61
CA SER A 67 -5.56 6.02 1.51
C SER A 67 -4.67 4.98 2.20
N GLY A 68 -5.28 3.88 2.70
CA GLY A 68 -4.55 2.74 3.26
C GLY A 68 -3.62 2.06 2.26
N LEU A 69 -4.09 1.89 1.02
CA LEU A 69 -3.30 1.35 -0.10
C LEU A 69 -2.09 2.22 -0.43
N ARG A 70 -2.24 3.55 -0.39
CA ARG A 70 -1.14 4.50 -0.59
C ARG A 70 -0.06 4.37 0.48
N ILE A 71 -0.48 4.25 1.75
CA ILE A 71 0.43 4.02 2.88
C ILE A 71 1.13 2.68 2.67
N ALA A 72 0.36 1.61 2.46
CA ALA A 72 0.87 0.26 2.26
C ALA A 72 1.89 0.17 1.11
N ALA A 73 1.68 0.89 0.02
CA ALA A 73 2.63 0.89 -1.10
C ALA A 73 3.98 1.53 -0.75
N THR A 74 3.98 2.62 0.01
CA THR A 74 5.21 3.23 0.50
C THR A 74 5.96 2.26 1.42
N TYR A 75 5.23 1.60 2.33
CA TYR A 75 5.79 0.55 3.19
C TYR A 75 6.25 -0.69 2.41
N SER A 76 5.59 -1.03 1.31
CA SER A 76 5.96 -2.16 0.45
C SER A 76 7.33 -1.97 -0.17
N VAL A 77 7.60 -0.77 -0.69
CA VAL A 77 8.91 -0.43 -1.26
C VAL A 77 9.99 -0.47 -0.18
N MET A 78 9.73 0.11 0.99
CA MET A 78 10.66 0.06 2.12
C MET A 78 10.93 -1.39 2.58
N GLY A 79 9.89 -2.21 2.70
CA GLY A 79 9.98 -3.62 3.05
C GLY A 79 10.72 -4.45 2.00
N ALA A 80 10.55 -4.15 0.71
CA ALA A 80 11.28 -4.77 -0.38
C ALA A 80 12.78 -4.47 -0.30
N VAL A 81 13.16 -3.21 -0.04
CA VAL A 81 14.58 -2.81 0.11
C VAL A 81 15.21 -3.51 1.32
N ILE A 82 14.52 -3.52 2.47
CA ILE A 82 15.02 -4.20 3.68
C ILE A 82 15.14 -5.73 3.45
N GLY A 83 14.14 -6.32 2.79
CA GLY A 83 14.17 -7.74 2.42
C GLY A 83 15.28 -8.09 1.42
N GLU A 84 15.63 -7.17 0.52
CA GLU A 84 16.78 -7.32 -0.38
C GLU A 84 18.11 -7.27 0.38
N TRP A 85 18.24 -6.47 1.43
CA TRP A 85 19.46 -6.35 2.24
C TRP A 85 19.78 -7.62 3.04
N ILE A 86 18.75 -8.23 3.64
CA ILE A 86 18.93 -9.34 4.58
C ILE A 86 19.30 -10.64 3.87
N GLY A 87 19.03 -10.77 2.56
CA GLY A 87 19.16 -12.08 1.92
C GLY A 87 18.82 -12.16 0.44
N SER A 88 19.31 -11.24 -0.39
CA SER A 88 19.27 -11.43 -1.84
C SER A 88 20.66 -11.55 -2.40
N ASP A 89 20.88 -12.46 -3.35
CA ASP A 89 22.07 -12.46 -4.20
C ASP A 89 21.89 -11.58 -5.46
N ARG A 90 20.68 -11.02 -5.67
CA ARG A 90 20.31 -10.17 -6.80
C ARG A 90 19.29 -9.12 -6.36
N GLY A 91 19.45 -7.87 -6.78
CA GLY A 91 18.54 -6.78 -6.39
C GLY A 91 19.22 -5.41 -6.34
N ILE A 92 18.43 -4.34 -6.37
CA ILE A 92 18.95 -2.96 -6.32
C ILE A 92 19.49 -2.67 -4.91
N GLY A 93 18.81 -3.16 -3.86
CA GLY A 93 19.29 -3.09 -2.49
C GLY A 93 20.58 -3.89 -2.24
N TYR A 94 20.73 -5.06 -2.86
CA TYR A 94 21.96 -5.86 -2.79
C TYR A 94 23.12 -5.19 -3.55
N TYR A 95 22.86 -4.63 -4.73
CA TYR A 95 23.86 -3.89 -5.51
C TYR A 95 24.40 -2.68 -4.74
N MET A 96 23.52 -1.98 -4.02
CA MET A 96 23.90 -0.88 -3.13
C MET A 96 24.81 -1.37 -1.99
N LEU A 97 24.51 -2.52 -1.37
CA LEU A 97 25.33 -3.12 -0.32
C LEU A 97 26.73 -3.48 -0.83
N LEU A 98 26.80 -4.06 -2.04
CA LEU A 98 28.05 -4.46 -2.68
C LEU A 98 28.93 -3.25 -3.05
N GLN A 99 28.34 -2.16 -3.56
CA GLN A 99 29.07 -0.93 -3.87
C GLN A 99 29.48 -0.14 -2.62
N LYS A 100 28.69 -0.22 -1.53
CA LYS A 100 29.05 0.36 -0.22
C LYS A 100 30.34 -0.24 0.32
N SER A 101 30.56 -1.56 0.16
CA SER A 101 31.83 -2.21 0.53
C SER A 101 33.02 -1.80 -0.36
N GLY A 102 32.77 -1.29 -1.58
CA GLY A 102 33.80 -0.84 -2.50
C GLY A 102 34.21 0.64 -2.37
N TYR A 103 33.69 1.38 -1.37
CA TYR A 103 33.91 2.83 -1.16
C TYR A 103 33.57 3.72 -2.38
N ARG A 104 32.80 3.20 -3.35
CA ARG A 104 32.31 3.93 -4.53
C ARG A 104 30.97 4.57 -4.24
N THR A 105 31.01 5.68 -3.53
CA THR A 105 29.83 6.41 -3.06
C THR A 105 28.98 6.95 -4.23
N ASP A 106 29.63 7.33 -5.33
CA ASP A 106 29.01 7.75 -6.60
C ASP A 106 27.94 6.75 -7.09
N ARG A 107 28.22 5.45 -7.10
CA ARG A 107 27.25 4.43 -7.55
C ARG A 107 26.15 4.15 -6.52
N VAL A 108 26.44 4.33 -5.24
CA VAL A 108 25.45 4.21 -4.17
C VAL A 108 24.39 5.32 -4.31
N PHE A 109 24.81 6.55 -4.63
CA PHE A 109 23.89 7.66 -4.88
C PHE A 109 22.97 7.40 -6.08
N VAL A 110 23.49 6.84 -7.17
CA VAL A 110 22.67 6.45 -8.33
C VAL A 110 21.64 5.39 -7.96
N ALA A 111 22.02 4.37 -7.18
CA ALA A 111 21.10 3.33 -6.74
C ALA A 111 19.97 3.89 -5.84
N ILE A 112 20.30 4.79 -4.91
CA ILE A 112 19.30 5.47 -4.07
C ILE A 112 18.34 6.28 -4.95
N LEU A 113 18.86 7.03 -5.91
CA LEU A 113 18.05 7.82 -6.84
C LEU A 113 17.05 6.95 -7.59
N VAL A 114 17.49 5.79 -8.12
CA VAL A 114 16.61 4.84 -8.81
C VAL A 114 15.53 4.29 -7.88
N ILE A 115 15.86 3.92 -6.64
CA ILE A 115 14.89 3.43 -5.65
C ILE A 115 13.85 4.49 -5.34
N VAL A 116 14.27 5.74 -5.12
CA VAL A 116 13.37 6.88 -4.86
C VAL A 116 12.43 7.11 -6.05
N LEU A 117 12.97 7.09 -7.27
CA LEU A 117 12.19 7.25 -8.50
C LEU A 117 11.15 6.13 -8.65
N LEU A 118 11.53 4.89 -8.37
CA LEU A 118 10.64 3.72 -8.45
C LEU A 118 9.55 3.78 -7.36
N SER A 119 9.91 4.20 -6.14
CA SER A 119 8.96 4.45 -5.05
C SER A 119 7.95 5.54 -5.42
N LEU A 120 8.43 6.67 -5.96
CA LEU A 120 7.60 7.76 -6.42
C LEU A 120 6.66 7.31 -7.55
N LEU A 121 7.17 6.55 -8.51
CA LEU A 121 6.37 5.96 -9.60
C LEU A 121 5.26 5.08 -9.05
N MET A 122 5.55 4.22 -8.08
CA MET A 122 4.54 3.32 -7.53
C MET A 122 3.44 4.08 -6.77
N VAL A 123 3.82 5.07 -5.96
CA VAL A 123 2.88 5.96 -5.26
C VAL A 123 2.07 6.81 -6.25
N ALA A 124 2.71 7.32 -7.31
CA ALA A 124 2.06 8.06 -8.39
C ALA A 124 1.03 7.20 -9.12
N LEU A 125 1.34 5.92 -9.38
CA LEU A 125 0.44 4.99 -10.06
C LEU A 125 -0.80 4.71 -9.21
N ILE A 126 -0.62 4.56 -7.90
CA ILE A 126 -1.72 4.31 -6.95
C ILE A 126 -2.59 5.55 -6.78
N THR A 127 -1.98 6.73 -6.65
CA THR A 127 -2.73 8.00 -6.59
C THR A 127 -3.44 8.33 -7.89
N TRP A 128 -2.89 7.92 -9.04
CA TRP A 128 -3.55 8.04 -10.33
C TRP A 128 -4.74 7.08 -10.44
N LEU A 129 -4.59 5.83 -10.00
CA LEU A 129 -5.68 4.86 -9.91
C LEU A 129 -6.78 5.36 -8.96
N GLU A 130 -6.40 5.90 -7.81
CA GLU A 130 -7.29 6.54 -6.84
C GLU A 130 -8.08 7.68 -7.50
N LYS A 131 -7.42 8.63 -8.18
CA LYS A 131 -8.10 9.72 -8.91
C LYS A 131 -9.05 9.21 -9.99
N LYS A 132 -8.69 8.13 -10.67
CA LYS A 132 -9.52 7.54 -11.75
C LYS A 132 -10.76 6.83 -11.19
N LEU A 133 -10.64 6.13 -10.06
CA LEU A 133 -11.73 5.40 -9.41
C LEU A 133 -12.60 6.29 -8.51
N ILE A 134 -12.02 7.29 -7.84
CA ILE A 134 -12.70 8.25 -6.94
C ILE A 134 -13.17 9.50 -7.70
N ARG A 135 -13.26 9.44 -9.03
CA ARG A 135 -13.78 10.54 -9.87
C ARG A 135 -15.23 10.94 -9.51
N TRP A 136 -15.91 10.18 -8.66
CA TRP A 136 -17.27 10.44 -8.16
C TRP A 136 -17.36 11.21 -6.82
N ASN A 137 -16.30 11.32 -6.01
CA ASN A 137 -16.39 11.97 -4.68
C ASN A 137 -15.49 13.20 -4.50
N GLN A 138 -15.12 13.89 -5.58
CA GLN A 138 -14.56 15.24 -5.51
C GLN A 138 -15.65 16.28 -5.17
N LYS A 139 -16.30 16.16 -4.02
CA LYS A 139 -16.98 17.27 -3.34
C LYS A 139 -16.97 17.02 -1.83
N ALA A 140 -15.90 17.46 -1.19
CA ALA A 140 -15.91 18.09 0.12
C ALA A 140 -14.69 19.01 0.20
#